data_AF-A0A974X757-F1
#
_entry.id   AF-A0A974X757-F1
#
_cell.length_a   1.000
_cell.length_b   1.000
_cell.length_c   1.000
_cell.angle_alpha   90.00
_cell.angle_beta   90.00
_cell.angle_gamma   90.00
#
_symmetry.space_group_name_H-M   'P 1'
#
loop_
_entity.id
_entity.type
_entity.pdbx_description
1 polymer ?
#
loop_
_entity_poly.entity_id
_entity_poly.type
_entity_poly.pdbx_seq_one_letter_code
_entity_poly.pdbx_strand_id
1 'polypeptide(L)'
;MVTFLGRLLAGLALLVGAALVTGSPASADEPGETDVGYLLVQQALGHLAHDTSAEGLEVAMEKISDALETDDQEGVDVPTLEQAMAALEAEDVEGARPLLLDSIAEALHNGHPPRGWSRAPPAFDPSSRAGPDWPARTGASSPRHSWRCSSAPGSH
;
A
#
# COMPACT_ATOMS: atom_id res chain seq x y z
N MET A 1 -36.44 39.41 -0.97
CA MET A 1 -35.48 39.53 -2.10
C MET A 1 -34.39 40.50 -1.66
N VAL A 2 -33.17 39.98 -1.37
CA VAL A 2 -31.83 40.51 -1.78
C VAL A 2 -31.57 42.00 -1.46
N THR A 3 -30.58 42.49 -0.69
CA THR A 3 -29.26 42.00 -0.20
C THR A 3 -28.63 43.07 0.72
N PHE A 4 -27.72 42.60 1.62
CA PHE A 4 -26.40 43.16 1.99
C PHE A 4 -26.08 44.63 1.70
N LEU A 5 -25.73 45.41 2.74
CA LEU A 5 -24.53 46.26 2.73
C LEU A 5 -24.24 46.85 4.13
N GLY A 6 -22.97 46.84 4.54
CA GLY A 6 -22.47 47.85 5.48
C GLY A 6 -22.15 47.38 6.89
N ARG A 7 -21.28 46.39 7.04
CA ARG A 7 -20.52 46.20 8.29
C ARG A 7 -19.10 45.78 7.98
N LEU A 8 -18.29 46.71 7.47
CA LEU A 8 -16.86 46.41 7.31
C LEU A 8 -16.01 47.68 7.33
N LEU A 9 -16.08 48.43 8.43
CA LEU A 9 -15.03 49.36 8.82
C LEU A 9 -15.07 49.50 10.34
N ALA A 10 -14.07 48.91 11.03
CA ALA A 10 -13.32 49.53 12.13
C ALA A 10 -12.77 48.48 13.11
N GLY A 11 -11.43 48.42 13.19
CA GLY A 11 -10.74 48.26 14.47
C GLY A 11 -10.17 46.87 14.78
N LEU A 12 -8.87 46.72 14.58
CA LEU A 12 -7.85 46.37 15.61
C LEU A 12 -6.57 45.99 14.84
N ALA A 13 -5.56 46.85 14.75
CA ALA A 13 -4.60 47.13 15.82
C ALA A 13 -4.02 45.86 16.46
N LEU A 14 -2.79 45.56 16.03
CA LEU A 14 -1.66 45.21 16.89
C LEU A 14 -1.70 43.83 17.59
N LEU A 15 -0.94 42.86 17.07
CA LEU A 15 0.10 42.16 17.85
C LEU A 15 0.96 41.27 16.95
N VAL A 16 2.15 41.79 16.67
CA VAL A 16 3.32 41.03 16.23
C VAL A 16 3.74 40.16 17.43
N GLY A 17 3.41 38.88 17.40
CA GLY A 17 3.90 37.86 18.32
C GLY A 17 4.64 36.81 17.50
N ALA A 18 5.95 36.97 17.37
CA ALA A 18 6.81 36.07 16.63
C ALA A 18 6.68 34.63 17.14
N ALA A 19 6.24 33.76 16.23
CA ALA A 19 6.25 32.32 16.37
C ALA A 19 7.69 31.83 16.49
N LEU A 20 8.01 31.20 17.62
CA LEU A 20 9.10 30.23 17.74
C LEU A 20 8.57 29.03 18.51
N VAL A 21 7.55 28.37 17.95
CA VAL A 21 7.32 26.96 18.27
C VAL A 21 8.29 26.19 17.38
N THR A 22 9.49 25.97 17.90
CA THR A 22 10.36 24.90 17.42
C THR A 22 9.75 23.59 17.87
N GLY A 23 8.70 23.16 17.18
CA GLY A 23 8.27 21.77 17.24
C GLY A 23 9.39 20.96 16.62
N SER A 24 10.12 20.20 17.43
CA SER A 24 10.97 19.14 16.90
C SER A 24 10.07 18.23 16.05
N PRO A 25 10.48 17.85 14.82
CA PRO A 25 9.79 16.79 14.11
C PRO A 25 9.86 15.56 15.01
N ALA A 26 8.70 15.14 15.53
CA ALA A 26 8.57 13.82 16.10
C ALA A 26 8.50 12.88 14.91
N SER A 27 9.66 12.47 14.40
CA SER A 27 9.76 11.27 13.56
C SER A 27 9.31 10.13 14.46
N ALA A 28 8.05 9.74 14.34
CA ALA A 28 7.52 8.50 14.89
C ALA A 28 8.11 7.36 14.04
N ASP A 29 9.41 7.14 14.21
CA ASP A 29 10.14 6.05 13.56
C ASP A 29 9.74 4.77 14.30
N GLU A 30 8.68 4.12 13.82
CA GLU A 30 8.22 2.83 14.33
C GLU A 30 9.28 1.78 13.95
N PRO A 31 9.95 1.13 14.93
CA PRO A 31 11.05 0.22 14.64
C PRO A 31 10.58 -0.97 13.79
N GLY A 32 11.02 -1.02 12.53
CA GLY A 32 10.67 -2.07 11.57
C GLY A 32 9.86 -1.60 10.37
N GLU A 33 9.48 -0.32 10.34
CA GLU A 33 8.98 0.33 9.14
C GLU A 33 10.07 0.45 8.07
N THR A 34 9.67 0.45 6.80
CA THR A 34 10.60 0.40 5.67
C THR A 34 10.71 1.76 5.01
N ASP A 35 11.91 2.32 4.92
CA ASP A 35 12.15 3.60 4.21
C ASP A 35 12.35 3.40 2.70
N VAL A 36 11.82 2.33 2.11
CA VAL A 36 12.01 2.03 0.68
C VAL A 36 10.70 2.28 -0.04
N GLY A 37 10.67 3.29 -0.91
CA GLY A 37 9.45 3.75 -1.59
C GLY A 37 8.71 2.62 -2.31
N TYR A 38 9.43 1.75 -3.01
CA TYR A 38 8.82 0.60 -3.69
C TYR A 38 8.12 -0.40 -2.74
N LEU A 39 8.67 -0.63 -1.55
CA LEU A 39 8.05 -1.50 -0.55
C LEU A 39 6.83 -0.84 0.08
N LEU A 40 6.89 0.47 0.33
CA LEU A 40 5.77 1.27 0.82
C LEU A 40 4.60 1.29 -0.18
N VAL A 41 4.86 1.45 -1.49
CA VAL A 41 3.81 1.35 -2.53
C VAL A 41 3.16 -0.04 -2.55
N GLN A 42 3.95 -1.12 -2.37
CA GLN A 42 3.40 -2.46 -2.25
C GLN A 42 2.57 -2.67 -0.97
N GLN A 43 2.97 -2.06 0.15
CA GLN A 43 2.18 -2.08 1.38
C GLN A 43 0.84 -1.36 1.16
N ALA A 44 0.83 -0.18 0.52
CA ALA A 44 -0.40 0.53 0.17
C ALA A 44 -1.33 -0.34 -0.71
N LEU A 45 -0.80 -0.98 -1.76
CA LEU A 45 -1.55 -1.91 -2.59
C LEU A 45 -2.11 -3.11 -1.81
N GLY A 46 -1.33 -3.61 -0.83
CA GLY A 46 -1.73 -4.67 0.08
C GLY A 46 -2.89 -4.26 0.99
N HIS A 47 -2.80 -3.06 1.58
CA HIS A 47 -3.87 -2.49 2.40
C HIS A 47 -5.15 -2.33 1.60
N LEU A 48 -5.09 -1.69 0.43
CA LEU A 48 -6.27 -1.54 -0.45
C LEU A 48 -6.85 -2.89 -0.90
N ALA A 49 -6.06 -3.97 -0.92
CA ALA A 49 -6.53 -5.31 -1.27
C ALA A 49 -7.23 -6.01 -0.12
N HIS A 50 -6.90 -5.63 1.11
CA HIS A 50 -7.49 -6.19 2.32
C HIS A 50 -8.71 -5.38 2.78
N ASP A 51 -8.59 -4.06 2.79
CA ASP A 51 -9.60 -3.13 3.29
C ASP A 51 -9.68 -1.87 2.41
N THR A 52 -10.90 -1.55 1.99
CA THR A 52 -11.23 -0.35 1.19
C THR A 52 -12.17 0.59 1.96
N SER A 53 -12.36 0.34 3.26
CA SER A 53 -13.02 1.27 4.17
C SER A 53 -12.21 2.57 4.32
N ALA A 54 -12.80 3.57 4.97
CA ALA A 54 -12.10 4.83 5.25
C ALA A 54 -10.81 4.63 6.05
N GLU A 55 -10.77 3.67 6.99
CA GLU A 55 -9.58 3.34 7.78
C GLU A 55 -8.50 2.67 6.89
N GLY A 56 -8.88 1.68 6.08
CA GLY A 56 -7.97 1.06 5.12
C GLY A 56 -7.42 2.06 4.09
N LEU A 57 -8.24 3.03 3.69
CA LEU A 57 -7.83 4.11 2.79
C LEU A 57 -6.84 5.07 3.46
N GLU A 58 -7.09 5.46 4.71
CA GLU A 58 -6.18 6.30 5.51
C GLU A 58 -4.80 5.64 5.65
N VAL A 59 -4.75 4.35 5.98
CA VAL A 59 -3.49 3.61 6.09
C VAL A 59 -2.78 3.49 4.74
N ALA A 60 -3.51 3.29 3.64
CA ALA A 60 -2.91 3.25 2.31
C ALA A 60 -2.32 4.61 1.90
N MET A 61 -3.04 5.71 2.19
CA MET A 61 -2.56 7.08 1.94
C MET A 61 -1.34 7.41 2.79
N GLU A 62 -1.28 6.96 4.04
CA GLU A 62 -0.12 7.09 4.92
C GLU A 62 1.12 6.45 4.27
N LYS A 63 1.03 5.18 3.84
CA LYS A 63 2.17 4.52 3.18
C LYS A 63 2.60 5.20 1.88
N ILE A 64 1.67 5.81 1.14
CA ILE A 64 2.00 6.57 -0.07
C ILE A 64 2.71 7.89 0.30
N SER A 65 2.27 8.57 1.36
CA SER A 65 2.96 9.75 1.89
C SER A 65 4.40 9.40 2.28
N ASP A 66 4.59 8.30 3.01
CA ASP A 66 5.92 7.82 3.41
C ASP A 66 6.78 7.53 2.16
N ALA A 67 6.20 6.94 1.11
CA ALA A 67 6.89 6.64 -0.14
C ALA A 67 7.31 7.90 -0.92
N LEU A 68 6.54 8.98 -0.80
CA LEU A 68 6.87 10.29 -1.40
C LEU A 68 7.91 11.05 -0.59
N GLU A 69 7.95 10.84 0.73
CA GLU A 69 8.86 11.52 1.66
C GLU A 69 10.23 10.83 1.82
N THR A 70 10.33 9.54 1.51
CA THR A 70 11.60 8.82 1.62
C THR A 70 12.63 9.24 0.55
N ASP A 71 13.91 9.18 0.92
CA ASP A 71 15.06 9.35 0.04
C ASP A 71 15.22 8.17 -0.95
N ASP A 72 14.77 6.96 -0.62
CA ASP A 72 14.91 5.77 -1.47
C ASP A 72 13.69 5.53 -2.36
N GLN A 73 13.64 6.26 -3.46
CA GLN A 73 12.58 6.17 -4.49
C GLN A 73 12.97 5.25 -5.66
N GLU A 74 13.96 4.36 -5.50
CA GLU A 74 14.37 3.47 -6.58
C GLU A 74 13.21 2.56 -7.02
N GLY A 75 12.90 2.57 -8.32
CA GLY A 75 11.83 1.76 -8.89
C GLY A 75 10.41 2.31 -8.71
N VAL A 76 10.29 3.58 -8.29
CA VAL A 76 9.02 4.31 -8.17
C VAL A 76 9.00 5.50 -9.13
N ASP A 77 7.97 5.60 -9.96
CA ASP A 77 7.65 6.79 -10.73
C ASP A 77 6.83 7.76 -9.88
N VAL A 78 7.53 8.74 -9.29
CA VAL A 78 6.95 9.73 -8.37
C VAL A 78 5.78 10.50 -8.98
N PRO A 79 5.83 11.01 -10.22
CA PRO A 79 4.70 11.74 -10.80
C PRO A 79 3.41 10.90 -10.92
N THR A 80 3.54 9.60 -11.19
CA THR A 80 2.38 8.68 -11.21
C THR A 80 1.92 8.36 -9.79
N LEU A 81 2.84 8.25 -8.83
CA LEU A 81 2.49 8.05 -7.41
C LEU A 81 1.72 9.24 -6.83
N GLU A 82 2.10 10.48 -7.16
CA GLU A 82 1.36 11.69 -6.78
C GLU A 82 -0.07 11.70 -7.36
N GLN A 83 -0.25 11.23 -8.60
CA GLN A 83 -1.58 11.09 -9.20
C GLN A 83 -2.42 10.03 -8.47
N ALA A 84 -1.79 8.92 -8.05
CA ALA A 84 -2.46 7.91 -7.25
C ALA A 84 -2.91 8.47 -5.90
N MET A 85 -2.05 9.25 -5.22
CA MET A 85 -2.40 9.94 -3.97
C MET A 85 -3.62 10.85 -4.17
N ALA A 86 -3.60 11.70 -5.20
CA ALA A 86 -4.73 12.58 -5.50
C ALA A 86 -6.03 11.82 -5.79
N ALA A 87 -5.96 10.64 -6.42
CA ALA A 87 -7.13 9.79 -6.62
C ALA A 87 -7.67 9.22 -5.30
N LEU A 88 -6.80 8.77 -4.39
CA LEU A 88 -7.21 8.27 -3.07
C LEU A 88 -7.79 9.39 -2.19
N GLU A 89 -7.23 10.60 -2.24
CA GLU A 89 -7.78 11.78 -1.56
C GLU A 89 -9.19 12.13 -2.06
N ALA A 90 -9.51 11.78 -3.30
CA ALA A 90 -10.85 11.89 -3.89
C ALA A 90 -11.73 10.64 -3.64
N GLU A 91 -11.29 9.71 -2.80
CA GLU A 91 -11.92 8.42 -2.52
C GLU A 91 -12.07 7.50 -3.77
N ASP A 92 -11.32 7.77 -4.85
CA ASP A 92 -11.32 6.98 -6.09
C ASP A 92 -10.31 5.83 -6.04
N VAL A 93 -10.64 4.80 -5.25
CA VAL A 93 -9.79 3.60 -5.10
C VAL A 93 -9.62 2.85 -6.42
N GLU A 94 -10.66 2.80 -7.25
CA GLU A 94 -10.63 2.11 -8.54
C GLU A 94 -9.69 2.81 -9.53
N GLY A 95 -9.65 4.15 -9.52
CA GLY A 95 -8.70 4.95 -10.29
C GLY A 95 -7.28 4.93 -9.72
N ALA A 96 -7.12 4.90 -8.40
CA ALA A 96 -5.81 4.91 -7.74
C ALA A 96 -5.03 3.61 -7.92
N ARG A 97 -5.68 2.44 -7.81
CA ARG A 97 -5.01 1.13 -7.93
C ARG A 97 -4.16 0.93 -9.19
N PRO A 98 -4.66 1.21 -10.42
CA PRO A 98 -3.84 1.08 -11.61
C PRO A 98 -2.68 2.08 -11.62
N LEU A 99 -2.86 3.30 -11.09
CA LEU A 99 -1.78 4.28 -10.98
C LEU A 99 -0.68 3.80 -10.02
N LEU A 100 -1.05 3.20 -8.88
CA LEU A 100 -0.08 2.61 -7.95
C LEU A 100 0.71 1.47 -8.62
N LEU A 101 0.07 0.59 -9.38
CA LEU A 101 0.75 -0.46 -10.13
C LEU A 101 1.67 0.10 -11.22
N ASP A 102 1.20 1.08 -11.98
CA ASP A 102 2.01 1.75 -13.02
C ASP A 102 3.22 2.46 -12.43
N SER A 103 3.08 3.07 -11.25
CA SER A 103 4.18 3.75 -10.57
C SER A 103 5.36 2.83 -10.26
N ILE A 104 5.14 1.51 -10.15
CA ILE A 104 6.19 0.52 -9.89
C ILE A 104 6.42 -0.45 -11.07
N ALA A 105 5.78 -0.21 -12.22
CA ALA A 105 5.76 -1.15 -13.34
C ALA A 105 7.17 -1.41 -13.91
N GLU A 106 8.03 -0.39 -13.95
CA GLU A 106 9.40 -0.56 -14.43
C GLU A 106 10.21 -1.51 -13.53
N ALA A 107 10.11 -1.35 -12.21
CA ALA A 107 10.77 -2.23 -11.25
C ALA A 107 10.27 -3.68 -11.37
N LEU A 108 8.96 -3.86 -11.54
CA LEU A 108 8.34 -5.16 -11.76
C LEU A 108 8.84 -5.82 -13.06
N HIS A 109 8.94 -5.06 -14.15
CA HIS A 109 9.36 -5.58 -15.47
C HIS A 109 10.84 -5.88 -15.56
N ASN A 110 11.69 -5.01 -15.01
CA ASN A 110 13.15 -5.18 -15.12
C ASN A 110 13.67 -6.30 -14.21
N GLY A 111 12.83 -6.79 -13.29
CA GLY A 111 13.18 -7.87 -12.37
C GLY A 111 14.39 -7.56 -11.50
N HIS A 112 14.84 -6.30 -11.49
CA HIS A 112 15.83 -5.73 -10.60
C HIS A 112 15.05 -5.22 -9.40
N PRO A 113 15.03 -5.99 -8.31
CA PRO A 113 14.27 -5.56 -7.18
C PRO A 113 14.96 -4.34 -6.57
N PRO A 114 14.20 -3.30 -6.18
CA PRO A 114 14.76 -2.17 -5.46
C PRO A 114 15.47 -2.62 -4.20
N ARG A 115 16.35 -1.77 -3.67
CA ARG A 115 17.05 -2.03 -2.42
C ARG A 115 16.07 -2.44 -1.33
N GLY A 116 16.48 -3.37 -0.45
CA GLY A 116 15.61 -3.92 0.58
C GLY A 116 14.73 -5.10 0.15
N TRP A 117 14.57 -5.37 -1.15
CA TRP A 117 13.90 -6.58 -1.60
C TRP A 117 14.84 -7.80 -1.54
N SER A 118 14.54 -8.74 -0.64
CA SER A 118 15.16 -10.06 -0.65
C SER A 118 14.33 -11.03 -1.50
N ARG A 119 14.83 -11.39 -2.69
CA ARG A 119 14.24 -12.45 -3.53
C ARG A 119 14.43 -13.86 -2.93
N ALA A 120 15.28 -14.01 -1.92
CA ALA A 120 15.45 -15.29 -1.25
C ALA A 120 14.20 -15.56 -0.39
N PRO A 121 13.44 -16.64 -0.63
CA PRO A 121 12.51 -17.12 0.39
C PRO A 121 13.32 -17.37 1.67
N PRO A 122 12.78 -17.12 2.88
CA PRO A 122 13.43 -17.57 4.10
C PRO A 122 13.75 -19.05 3.89
N ALA A 123 14.99 -19.45 4.22
CA ALA A 123 15.41 -20.83 4.07
C ALA A 123 14.32 -21.72 4.66
N PHE A 124 13.67 -22.52 3.82
CA PHE A 124 12.63 -23.42 4.27
C PHE A 124 13.27 -24.37 5.27
N ASP A 125 13.02 -24.15 6.57
CA ASP A 125 13.43 -25.08 7.61
C ASP A 125 12.35 -26.17 7.72
N PRO A 126 12.62 -27.41 7.27
CA PRO A 126 11.66 -28.49 7.39
C PRO A 126 11.35 -28.84 8.86
N SER A 127 12.16 -28.40 9.81
CA SER A 127 11.99 -28.64 11.25
C SER A 127 10.90 -27.76 11.88
N SER A 128 10.52 -26.65 11.24
CA SER A 128 9.47 -25.74 11.74
C SER A 128 8.05 -26.34 11.62
N ARG A 129 7.91 -27.49 10.95
CA ARG A 129 6.64 -28.23 10.81
C ARG A 129 6.25 -29.03 12.07
N ALA A 130 7.14 -29.12 13.06
CA ALA A 130 6.94 -29.90 14.28
C ALA A 130 6.46 -29.04 15.47
N GLY A 131 5.69 -27.98 15.22
CA GLY A 131 4.94 -27.28 16.27
C GLY A 131 3.89 -28.22 16.90
N PRO A 132 3.72 -28.22 18.24
CA PRO A 132 2.91 -29.21 18.96
C PRO A 132 1.37 -29.06 18.82
N ASP A 133 0.85 -28.17 17.97
CA ASP A 133 -0.56 -27.80 17.93
C ASP A 133 -1.27 -27.98 16.57
N TRP A 134 -0.57 -28.45 15.53
CA TRP A 134 -1.26 -28.82 14.29
C TRP A 134 -2.03 -30.13 14.49
N PRO A 135 -3.36 -30.19 14.30
CA PRO A 135 -4.08 -31.46 14.42
C PRO A 135 -3.49 -32.43 13.40
N ALA A 136 -2.94 -33.52 13.92
CA ALA A 136 -2.48 -34.64 13.14
C ALA A 136 -3.59 -35.00 12.14
N ARG A 137 -3.30 -34.83 10.85
CA ARG A 137 -4.16 -35.30 9.76
C ARG A 137 -4.04 -36.83 9.76
N THR A 138 -4.64 -37.48 10.74
CA THR A 138 -4.79 -38.92 10.81
C THR A 138 -5.73 -39.33 9.69
N GLY A 139 -5.35 -40.43 9.02
CA GLY A 139 -5.84 -40.83 7.72
C GLY A 139 -7.36 -40.87 7.59
N ALA A 140 -7.86 -40.13 6.61
CA ALA A 140 -8.97 -40.58 5.79
C ALA A 140 -8.45 -40.72 4.37
N SER A 141 -8.26 -41.97 3.96
CA SER A 141 -8.07 -42.38 2.57
C SER A 141 -9.21 -41.83 1.72
N SER A 142 -9.00 -40.68 1.07
CA SER A 142 -9.83 -40.26 -0.06
C SER A 142 -9.29 -40.89 -1.34
N PRO A 143 -10.15 -41.53 -2.15
CA PRO A 143 -9.74 -42.26 -3.32
C PRO A 143 -9.17 -41.30 -4.36
N ARG A 144 -8.08 -41.75 -4.99
CA ARG A 144 -7.49 -41.12 -6.18
C ARG A 144 -8.59 -41.02 -7.23
N HIS A 145 -9.12 -39.82 -7.45
CA HIS A 145 -9.85 -39.52 -8.68
C HIS A 145 -8.85 -39.62 -9.83
N SER A 146 -8.87 -40.79 -10.45
CA SER A 146 -8.24 -41.03 -11.74
C SER A 146 -8.95 -40.13 -12.75
N TRP A 147 -8.23 -39.12 -13.24
CA TRP A 147 -8.61 -38.43 -14.47
C TRP A 147 -8.45 -39.44 -15.62
N ARG A 148 -9.49 -40.26 -15.83
CA ARG A 148 -9.67 -41.01 -17.06
C ARG A 148 -10.00 -40.00 -18.16
N CYS A 149 -9.02 -39.68 -19.00
CA CYS A 149 -9.32 -39.27 -20.36
C CYS A 149 -9.94 -40.48 -21.08
N SER A 150 -11.25 -40.45 -21.31
CA SER A 150 -11.92 -41.39 -22.21
C SER A 150 -13.10 -40.72 -22.90
N SER A 151 -12.82 -40.37 -24.15
CA SER A 151 -13.67 -40.59 -25.33
C SER A 151 -14.92 -39.71 -25.52
N ALA A 152 -14.87 -38.90 -26.58
CA ALA A 152 -16.06 -38.58 -27.37
C ALA A 152 -16.06 -39.44 -28.65
N PRO A 153 -17.16 -40.16 -28.97
CA PRO A 153 -17.39 -40.74 -30.28
C PRO A 153 -18.37 -39.91 -31.12
N GLY A 154 -18.24 -40.00 -32.44
CA GLY A 154 -19.34 -39.74 -33.40
C GLY A 154 -19.09 -38.54 -34.33
N SER A 155 -18.68 -38.76 -35.59
CA SER A 155 -19.53 -39.07 -36.77
C SER A 155 -20.10 -37.82 -37.43
N HIS A 156 -19.58 -37.49 -38.63
CA HIS A 156 -20.35 -37.35 -39.88
C HIS A 156 -19.39 -37.37 -41.07
#